data_AF-A0A397GSX6-F1
#
_entry.id   AF-A0A397GSX6-F1
#
_cell.length_a   1.000
_cell.length_b   1.000
_cell.length_c   1.000
_cell.angle_alpha   90.00
_cell.angle_beta   90.00
_cell.angle_gamma   90.00
#
_symmetry.space_group_name_H-M   'P 1'
#
loop_
_entity.id
_entity.type
_entity.pdbx_description
1 polymer ?
#
loop_
_entity_poly.entity_id
_entity_poly.type
_entity_poly.pdbx_seq_one_letter_code
_entity_poly.pdbx_strand_id
1 'polypeptide(L)'
;MYLNNVTRVQTAALRLLCSFGGGISGYWKSRPKKRRNRALVFILTGCIFCLGLKLGFGLFHTDYWEWETTSRFSNSPHANELRGNSDGDNLCDSFPLYLLPRVQVVLKIGSTEPPSRVDTHLTTVTRCITNLIVFSDHESEIKGHRVHDILATLPDSFWGNTSDFQAYSALQRGESETVGASQGWKLDRFKFLPMVERAYEMNPTAKWFVFLESDTYFVWDNLFRLLDQFDPSLPLYFGSPTAGKGRSFFAYGGAGFVLSTAAVQKLVARRVGRGSVYSQPPLNQQYEGLVKEDCCGDSVLGWALYQSGVKLSGMWPMFNPHPLHGIPFDERHWCQPVISMHKLSLEDMTELVRWEKQRRRGRKLPLLYADLFEYTKLGTVEYKTDWDNGDWGGWQEPSHSPAHSSLEACTKACHEHPECFSYTYDHSGHCIFVPSIRLGAHKPATEDTSRLSAGWDLEKIKQWRDAHKCRRPQWVKPSTDRIF
;
A
#
# COMPACT_ATOMS: atom_id res chain seq x y z
N MET A 1 -29.28 -2.70 -3.54
CA MET A 1 -30.46 -2.45 -4.39
C MET A 1 -30.97 -0.99 -4.36
N TYR A 2 -30.17 -0.02 -3.87
CA TYR A 2 -30.58 1.40 -3.77
C TYR A 2 -29.87 2.38 -4.74
N LEU A 3 -29.06 1.87 -5.69
CA LEU A 3 -28.37 2.69 -6.70
C LEU A 3 -28.91 2.55 -8.13
N ASN A 4 -29.97 1.76 -8.34
CA ASN A 4 -30.55 1.55 -9.68
C ASN A 4 -31.68 2.53 -10.06
N ASN A 5 -32.19 3.33 -9.12
CA ASN A 5 -33.23 4.31 -9.42
C ASN A 5 -32.66 5.66 -9.91
N VAL A 6 -31.45 6.05 -9.50
CA VAL A 6 -30.85 7.33 -9.92
C VAL A 6 -30.34 7.26 -11.36
N THR A 7 -29.71 6.16 -11.75
CA THR A 7 -29.27 5.93 -13.13
C THR A 7 -30.45 5.70 -14.07
N ARG A 8 -31.51 4.96 -13.66
CA ARG A 8 -32.72 4.83 -14.50
C ARG A 8 -33.44 6.16 -14.70
N VAL A 9 -33.52 7.03 -13.68
CA VAL A 9 -34.10 8.37 -13.81
C VAL A 9 -33.23 9.28 -14.69
N GLN A 10 -31.90 9.20 -14.60
CA GLN A 10 -30.99 9.96 -15.46
C GLN A 10 -30.97 9.48 -16.91
N THR A 11 -31.03 8.17 -17.17
CA THR A 11 -31.09 7.63 -18.55
C THR A 11 -32.48 7.82 -19.16
N ALA A 12 -33.55 7.78 -18.37
CA ALA A 12 -34.89 8.14 -18.84
C ALA A 12 -35.00 9.66 -19.11
N ALA A 13 -34.41 10.52 -18.28
CA ALA A 13 -34.35 11.95 -18.52
C ALA A 13 -33.50 12.32 -19.75
N LEU A 14 -32.36 11.66 -19.97
CA LEU A 14 -31.55 11.86 -21.19
C LEU A 14 -32.25 11.31 -22.44
N ARG A 15 -32.96 10.17 -22.34
CA ARG A 15 -33.76 9.64 -23.45
C ARG A 15 -34.98 10.50 -23.74
N LEU A 16 -35.65 11.09 -22.74
CA LEU A 16 -36.69 12.10 -22.95
C LEU A 16 -36.12 13.39 -23.57
N LEU A 17 -34.93 13.83 -23.18
CA LEU A 17 -34.28 15.01 -23.77
C LEU A 17 -33.85 14.76 -25.22
N CYS A 18 -33.36 13.57 -25.56
CA CYS A 18 -32.98 13.22 -26.95
C CYS A 18 -34.18 12.84 -27.85
N SER A 19 -35.28 12.31 -27.29
CA SER A 19 -36.48 11.93 -28.07
C SER A 19 -37.40 13.13 -28.39
N PHE A 20 -37.13 14.31 -27.82
CA PHE A 20 -37.87 15.54 -28.07
C PHE A 20 -37.11 16.55 -28.96
N GLY A 21 -35.91 16.22 -29.42
CA GLY A 21 -35.03 17.10 -30.21
C GLY A 21 -35.56 17.50 -31.59
N GLY A 22 -36.46 16.70 -32.19
CA GLY A 22 -37.01 16.97 -33.52
C GLY A 22 -38.20 17.93 -33.55
N GLY A 23 -38.98 18.03 -32.46
CA GLY A 23 -40.22 18.83 -32.41
C GLY A 23 -40.10 20.19 -31.70
N ILE A 24 -39.08 20.36 -30.84
CA ILE A 24 -38.96 21.58 -30.01
C ILE A 24 -38.38 22.76 -30.79
N SER A 25 -37.55 22.54 -31.83
CA SER A 25 -36.88 23.62 -32.58
C SER A 25 -37.85 24.61 -33.23
N GLY A 26 -38.96 24.12 -33.80
CA GLY A 26 -40.01 24.99 -34.38
C GLY A 26 -40.80 25.77 -33.32
N TYR A 27 -41.15 25.11 -32.21
CA TYR A 27 -41.93 25.73 -31.13
C TYR A 27 -41.11 26.74 -30.32
N TRP A 28 -39.80 26.53 -30.16
CA TRP A 28 -38.89 27.45 -29.47
C TRP A 28 -38.61 28.73 -30.26
N LYS A 29 -38.63 28.66 -31.60
CA LYS A 29 -38.52 29.83 -32.49
C LYS A 29 -39.79 30.68 -32.53
N SER A 30 -40.96 30.09 -32.30
CA SER A 30 -42.27 30.80 -32.29
C SER A 30 -42.54 31.65 -31.04
N ARG A 31 -41.76 31.47 -29.96
CA ARG A 31 -41.98 32.20 -28.69
C ARG A 31 -41.35 33.59 -28.69
N PRO A 32 -41.99 34.60 -28.07
CA PRO A 32 -41.41 35.94 -27.95
C PRO A 32 -40.02 35.89 -27.31
N LYS A 33 -39.07 36.66 -27.85
CA LYS A 33 -37.64 36.70 -27.42
C LYS A 33 -37.50 36.84 -25.90
N LYS A 34 -38.39 37.60 -25.25
CA LYS A 34 -38.45 37.80 -23.78
C LYS A 34 -38.74 36.50 -23.00
N ARG A 35 -39.62 35.62 -23.50
CA ARG A 35 -39.92 34.31 -22.87
C ARG A 35 -38.79 33.30 -23.09
N ARG A 36 -38.13 33.34 -24.26
CA ARG A 36 -36.97 32.49 -24.56
C ARG A 36 -35.78 32.82 -23.67
N ASN A 37 -35.49 34.11 -23.49
CA ASN A 37 -34.42 34.57 -22.60
C ASN A 37 -34.70 34.20 -21.13
N ARG A 38 -35.95 34.33 -20.65
CA ARG A 38 -36.32 33.87 -19.31
C ARG A 38 -36.12 32.36 -19.13
N ALA A 39 -36.55 31.54 -20.09
CA ALA A 39 -36.34 30.09 -20.02
C ALA A 39 -34.85 29.70 -20.03
N LEU A 40 -34.03 30.38 -20.84
CA LEU A 40 -32.57 30.21 -20.85
C LEU A 40 -31.95 30.57 -19.50
N VAL A 41 -32.38 31.68 -18.89
CA VAL A 41 -31.93 32.09 -17.55
C VAL A 41 -32.33 31.03 -16.51
N PHE A 42 -33.56 30.51 -16.53
CA PHE A 42 -33.98 29.45 -15.60
C PHE A 42 -33.16 28.15 -15.78
N ILE A 43 -32.87 27.75 -17.02
CA ILE A 43 -32.05 26.56 -17.30
C ILE A 43 -30.61 26.78 -16.83
N LEU A 44 -30.00 27.92 -17.15
CA LEU A 44 -28.64 28.25 -16.69
C LEU A 44 -28.57 28.31 -15.16
N THR A 45 -29.55 28.96 -14.51
CA THR A 45 -29.59 29.07 -13.05
C THR A 45 -29.77 27.70 -12.41
N GLY A 46 -30.61 26.83 -12.98
CA GLY A 46 -30.77 25.44 -12.54
C GLY A 46 -29.51 24.60 -12.73
N CYS A 47 -28.81 24.75 -13.86
CA CYS A 47 -27.52 24.08 -14.10
C CYS A 47 -26.44 24.57 -13.13
N ILE A 48 -26.34 25.88 -12.88
CA ILE A 48 -25.40 26.47 -11.92
C ILE A 48 -25.72 26.01 -10.50
N PHE A 49 -27.00 25.95 -10.11
CA PHE A 49 -27.43 25.46 -8.80
C PHE A 49 -27.12 23.97 -8.61
N CYS A 50 -27.35 23.15 -9.64
CA CYS A 50 -26.99 21.72 -9.61
C CYS A 50 -25.47 21.50 -9.63
N LEU A 51 -24.70 22.33 -10.34
CA LEU A 51 -23.23 22.32 -10.27
C LEU A 51 -22.76 22.74 -8.87
N GLY A 52 -23.36 23.78 -8.30
CA GLY A 52 -23.08 24.27 -6.95
C GLY A 52 -23.44 23.24 -5.88
N LEU A 53 -24.52 22.48 -6.06
CA LEU A 53 -24.85 21.34 -5.20
C LEU A 53 -23.86 20.18 -5.38
N LYS A 54 -23.43 19.84 -6.61
CA LYS A 54 -22.41 18.80 -6.82
C LYS A 54 -21.05 19.18 -6.24
N LEU A 55 -20.61 20.42 -6.49
CA LEU A 55 -19.36 20.96 -5.96
C LEU A 55 -19.45 21.09 -4.43
N GLY A 56 -20.57 21.60 -3.90
CA GLY A 56 -20.84 21.71 -2.47
C GLY A 56 -20.89 20.35 -1.77
N PHE A 57 -21.59 19.36 -2.32
CA PHE A 57 -21.62 18.00 -1.75
C PHE A 57 -20.27 17.29 -1.85
N GLY A 58 -19.46 17.56 -2.88
CA GLY A 58 -18.08 17.05 -2.98
C GLY A 58 -17.11 17.71 -1.99
N LEU A 59 -17.39 18.95 -1.56
CA LEU A 59 -16.58 19.72 -0.62
C LEU A 59 -16.76 19.31 0.86
N PHE A 60 -17.79 18.52 1.21
CA PHE A 60 -18.14 18.23 2.62
C PHE A 60 -17.99 16.76 3.06
N HIS A 61 -17.41 15.88 2.24
CA HIS A 61 -17.05 14.54 2.72
C HIS A 61 -15.55 14.47 2.97
N THR A 62 -15.14 14.58 4.23
CA THR A 62 -13.79 14.23 4.63
C THR A 62 -13.57 12.75 4.34
N ASP A 63 -12.50 12.43 3.60
CA ASP A 63 -12.15 11.07 3.18
C ASP A 63 -11.36 10.30 4.27
N TYR A 64 -11.51 10.74 5.53
CA TYR A 64 -10.84 10.18 6.69
C TYR A 64 -11.73 10.29 7.93
N TRP A 65 -11.37 9.53 8.96
CA TRP A 65 -11.88 9.59 10.31
C TRP A 65 -10.84 10.21 11.25
N GLU A 66 -11.28 10.93 12.28
CA GLU A 66 -10.40 11.46 13.33
C GLU A 66 -10.61 10.68 14.63
N TRP A 67 -10.44 9.36 14.57
CA TRP A 67 -10.66 8.49 15.73
C TRP A 67 -9.67 8.75 16.85
N GLU A 68 -10.19 8.83 18.07
CA GLU A 68 -9.38 8.68 19.27
C GLU A 68 -9.07 7.19 19.47
N THR A 69 -7.82 6.82 19.19
CA THR A 69 -7.34 5.44 19.34
C THR A 69 -6.42 5.32 20.54
N THR A 70 -6.37 4.13 21.13
CA THR A 70 -5.50 3.83 22.28
C THR A 70 -4.46 2.80 21.89
N SER A 71 -3.19 3.03 22.24
CA SER A 71 -2.15 2.03 22.06
C SER A 71 -2.46 0.80 22.91
N ARG A 72 -2.24 -0.38 22.35
CA ARG A 72 -2.30 -1.63 23.11
C ARG A 72 -0.94 -2.01 23.72
N PHE A 73 0.13 -1.33 23.32
CA PHE A 73 1.47 -1.52 23.87
C PHE A 73 1.54 -1.00 25.31
N SER A 74 2.24 -1.72 26.17
CA SER A 74 2.39 -1.31 27.57
C SER A 74 3.44 -0.20 27.73
N ASN A 75 3.20 0.70 28.68
CA ASN A 75 4.20 1.65 29.13
C ASN A 75 5.11 0.93 30.14
N SER A 76 6.15 0.22 29.70
CA SER A 76 7.02 -0.49 30.64
C SER A 76 7.74 0.49 31.59
N PRO A 77 7.56 0.40 32.92
CA PRO A 77 8.24 1.26 33.91
C PRO A 77 9.68 0.78 34.21
N HIS A 78 10.03 -0.46 33.86
CA HIS A 78 11.24 -1.13 34.35
C HIS A 78 12.54 -0.83 33.57
N ALA A 79 12.53 0.14 32.64
CA ALA A 79 13.74 0.49 31.89
C ALA A 79 14.79 1.27 32.71
N ASN A 80 14.48 1.67 33.95
CA ASN A 80 15.39 2.45 34.80
C ASN A 80 16.24 1.61 35.79
N GLU A 81 16.05 0.30 35.91
CA GLU A 81 16.77 -0.51 36.93
C GLU A 81 17.81 -1.51 36.39
N LEU A 82 18.00 -1.63 35.09
CA LEU A 82 19.08 -2.47 34.54
C LEU A 82 19.90 -1.67 33.52
N ARG A 83 20.75 -0.77 34.03
CA ARG A 83 21.97 -0.35 33.33
C ARG A 83 22.95 -1.53 33.35
N GLY A 84 22.70 -2.51 32.49
CA GLY A 84 23.53 -3.69 32.35
C GLY A 84 23.32 -4.33 30.98
N ASN A 85 24.09 -3.91 29.99
CA ASN A 85 24.57 -4.69 28.84
C ASN A 85 23.64 -5.78 28.25
N SER A 86 22.39 -5.47 27.91
CA SER A 86 21.58 -6.34 27.04
C SER A 86 20.78 -5.52 26.02
N ASP A 87 21.48 -4.95 25.03
CA ASP A 87 20.85 -4.25 23.90
C ASP A 87 19.94 -5.16 23.04
N GLY A 88 19.92 -6.46 23.31
CA GLY A 88 19.16 -7.46 22.56
C GLY A 88 17.76 -7.78 23.09
N ASP A 89 17.47 -7.71 24.40
CA ASP A 89 16.38 -8.53 24.99
C ASP A 89 15.06 -7.79 25.30
N ASN A 90 15.07 -6.46 25.32
CA ASN A 90 13.92 -5.67 25.82
C ASN A 90 12.92 -5.23 24.73
N LEU A 91 13.06 -5.73 23.50
CA LEU A 91 12.33 -5.19 22.34
C LEU A 91 10.83 -5.53 22.40
N CYS A 92 10.51 -6.69 22.95
CA CYS A 92 9.16 -7.25 23.02
C CYS A 92 8.43 -6.99 24.35
N ASP A 93 9.07 -6.39 25.36
CA ASP A 93 8.48 -6.16 26.69
C ASP A 93 7.17 -5.36 26.63
N SER A 94 7.11 -4.40 25.71
CA SER A 94 5.91 -3.57 25.51
C SER A 94 4.90 -4.19 24.54
N PHE A 95 5.25 -5.26 23.85
CA PHE A 95 4.44 -5.83 22.78
C PHE A 95 3.20 -6.52 23.36
N PRO A 96 1.98 -6.24 22.84
CA PRO A 96 0.74 -6.79 23.38
C PRO A 96 0.49 -8.24 22.94
N LEU A 97 1.25 -9.19 23.50
CA LEU A 97 1.17 -10.63 23.16
C LEU A 97 -0.25 -11.21 23.26
N TYR A 98 -1.10 -10.68 24.16
CA TYR A 98 -2.49 -11.10 24.34
C TYR A 98 -3.39 -10.83 23.11
N LEU A 99 -2.94 -10.03 22.14
CA LEU A 99 -3.67 -9.81 20.88
C LEU A 99 -3.42 -10.89 19.84
N LEU A 100 -2.29 -11.59 19.90
CA LEU A 100 -1.88 -12.58 18.91
C LEU A 100 -2.86 -13.74 18.72
N PRO A 101 -3.59 -14.25 19.74
CA PRO A 101 -4.66 -15.23 19.51
C PRO A 101 -5.77 -14.74 18.58
N ARG A 102 -5.97 -13.42 18.46
CA ARG A 102 -6.98 -12.81 17.57
C ARG A 102 -6.41 -12.44 16.20
N VAL A 103 -5.09 -12.44 16.02
CA VAL A 103 -4.40 -11.97 14.82
C VAL A 103 -3.41 -13.03 14.36
N GLN A 104 -3.73 -13.70 13.26
CA GLN A 104 -2.78 -14.59 12.60
C GLN A 104 -1.89 -13.77 11.68
N VAL A 105 -0.57 -13.88 11.86
CA VAL A 105 0.42 -13.20 11.03
C VAL A 105 1.13 -14.23 10.15
N VAL A 106 1.32 -13.88 8.88
CA VAL A 106 1.89 -14.74 7.86
C VAL A 106 3.01 -14.00 7.15
N LEU A 107 4.25 -14.50 7.28
CA LEU A 107 5.40 -14.03 6.53
C LEU A 107 5.61 -14.90 5.29
N LYS A 108 5.46 -14.31 4.10
CA LYS A 108 5.82 -14.95 2.82
C LYS A 108 7.29 -14.68 2.54
N ILE A 109 8.04 -15.74 2.25
CA ILE A 109 9.43 -15.66 1.76
C ILE A 109 9.59 -16.51 0.49
N GLY A 110 10.68 -16.32 -0.24
CA GLY A 110 11.17 -17.22 -1.29
C GLY A 110 12.58 -17.74 -1.00
N SER A 111 12.88 -18.96 -1.45
CA SER A 111 14.19 -19.58 -1.20
C SER A 111 15.36 -18.89 -1.90
N THR A 112 15.09 -18.04 -2.89
CA THR A 112 16.10 -17.22 -3.57
C THR A 112 16.32 -15.86 -2.90
N GLU A 113 15.59 -15.55 -1.82
CA GLU A 113 15.80 -14.31 -1.08
C GLU A 113 17.11 -14.36 -0.29
N PRO A 114 17.82 -13.21 -0.15
CA PRO A 114 19.01 -13.16 0.69
C PRO A 114 18.70 -13.57 2.13
N PRO A 115 19.44 -14.52 2.73
CA PRO A 115 19.22 -14.94 4.12
C PRO A 115 19.24 -13.78 5.11
N SER A 116 20.11 -12.79 4.88
CA SER A 116 20.20 -11.57 5.70
C SER A 116 18.90 -10.77 5.75
N ARG A 117 18.09 -10.79 4.68
CA ARG A 117 16.78 -10.12 4.64
C ARG A 117 15.78 -10.80 5.56
N VAL A 118 15.60 -12.10 5.38
CA VAL A 118 14.69 -12.91 6.21
C VAL A 118 15.11 -12.83 7.68
N ASP A 119 16.41 -12.96 7.95
CA ASP A 119 16.98 -12.86 9.28
C ASP A 119 16.76 -11.51 9.97
N THR A 120 16.94 -10.42 9.22
CA THR A 120 16.70 -9.06 9.71
C THR A 120 15.23 -8.91 10.05
N HIS A 121 14.33 -9.36 9.17
CA HIS A 121 12.90 -9.25 9.39
C HIS A 121 12.43 -10.03 10.64
N LEU A 122 12.89 -11.29 10.80
CA LEU A 122 12.58 -12.13 11.96
C LEU A 122 13.13 -11.56 13.28
N THR A 123 14.23 -10.80 13.23
CA THR A 123 14.84 -10.19 14.43
C THR A 123 14.38 -8.74 14.67
N THR A 124 13.54 -8.18 13.80
CA THR A 124 13.02 -6.82 13.89
C THR A 124 11.48 -6.81 13.84
N VAL A 125 10.89 -6.74 12.65
CA VAL A 125 9.46 -6.51 12.41
C VAL A 125 8.59 -7.62 13.01
N THR A 126 8.94 -8.89 12.80
CA THR A 126 8.13 -10.03 13.30
C THR A 126 8.67 -10.66 14.57
N ARG A 127 9.69 -10.07 15.19
CA ARG A 127 10.38 -10.64 16.36
C ARG A 127 9.45 -11.03 17.51
N CYS A 128 8.45 -10.20 17.78
CA CYS A 128 7.55 -10.38 18.92
C CYS A 128 6.29 -11.20 18.58
N ILE A 129 6.19 -11.71 17.35
CA ILE A 129 5.03 -12.45 16.86
C ILE A 129 5.21 -13.93 17.14
N THR A 130 4.74 -14.38 18.30
CA THR A 130 4.96 -15.76 18.78
C THR A 130 4.14 -16.82 18.01
N ASN A 131 3.10 -16.42 17.29
CA ASN A 131 2.27 -17.29 16.44
C ASN A 131 2.55 -17.08 14.94
N LEU A 132 3.75 -16.64 14.57
CA LEU A 132 4.13 -16.39 13.18
C LEU A 132 4.10 -17.68 12.35
N ILE A 133 3.40 -17.65 11.22
CA ILE A 133 3.50 -18.69 10.19
C ILE A 133 4.43 -18.17 9.09
N VAL A 134 5.42 -18.97 8.70
CA VAL A 134 6.32 -18.66 7.60
C VAL A 134 6.03 -19.60 6.43
N PHE A 135 5.61 -19.04 5.29
CA PHE A 135 5.39 -19.81 4.06
C PHE A 135 6.48 -19.50 3.03
N SER A 136 6.96 -20.55 2.37
CA SER A 136 7.99 -20.50 1.33
C SER A 136 7.66 -21.46 0.19
N ASP A 137 8.57 -21.55 -0.78
CA ASP A 137 8.64 -22.55 -1.85
C ASP A 137 9.60 -23.72 -1.50
N HIS A 138 10.02 -23.81 -0.23
CA HIS A 138 10.86 -24.89 0.30
C HIS A 138 10.66 -25.05 1.81
N GLU A 139 10.59 -26.29 2.29
CA GLU A 139 10.44 -26.60 3.72
C GLU A 139 11.79 -26.49 4.42
N SER A 140 11.85 -25.73 5.51
CA SER A 140 13.09 -25.52 6.27
C SER A 140 12.80 -25.07 7.71
N GLU A 141 13.85 -24.76 8.47
CA GLU A 141 13.74 -24.13 9.77
C GLU A 141 14.68 -22.92 9.82
N ILE A 142 14.14 -21.75 10.19
CA ILE A 142 14.90 -20.50 10.29
C ILE A 142 14.68 -19.91 11.68
N LYS A 143 15.74 -19.82 12.49
CA LYS A 143 15.71 -19.24 13.85
C LYS A 143 14.59 -19.81 14.74
N GLY A 144 14.35 -21.12 14.67
CA GLY A 144 13.32 -21.82 15.43
C GLY A 144 11.90 -21.70 14.87
N HIS A 145 11.71 -21.02 13.74
CA HIS A 145 10.46 -21.03 13.00
C HIS A 145 10.47 -22.13 11.93
N ARG A 146 9.46 -23.00 11.95
CA ARG A 146 9.20 -23.90 10.83
C ARG A 146 8.75 -23.08 9.62
N VAL A 147 9.44 -23.26 8.51
CA VAL A 147 9.09 -22.71 7.22
C VAL A 147 8.35 -23.78 6.44
N HIS A 148 7.13 -23.46 6.04
CA HIS A 148 6.25 -24.38 5.32
C HIS A 148 6.40 -24.19 3.82
N ASP A 149 6.73 -25.26 3.09
CA ASP A 149 6.57 -25.28 1.63
C ASP A 149 5.08 -25.24 1.29
N ILE A 150 4.58 -24.07 0.91
CA ILE A 150 3.18 -23.91 0.55
C ILE A 150 2.89 -24.40 -0.87
N LEU A 151 3.91 -24.47 -1.72
CA LEU A 151 3.79 -24.95 -3.10
C LEU A 151 3.62 -26.47 -3.15
N ALA A 152 4.18 -27.20 -2.17
CA ALA A 152 3.94 -28.64 -2.01
C ALA A 152 2.45 -29.02 -1.81
N THR A 153 1.59 -28.05 -1.47
CA THR A 153 0.13 -28.27 -1.34
C THR A 153 -0.62 -28.22 -2.67
N LEU A 154 0.05 -27.78 -3.75
CA LEU A 154 -0.57 -27.63 -5.07
C LEU A 154 -0.64 -28.98 -5.80
N PRO A 155 -1.77 -29.28 -6.48
CA PRO A 155 -1.91 -30.51 -7.26
C PRO A 155 -0.87 -30.65 -8.37
N ASP A 156 -0.56 -31.89 -8.77
CA ASP A 156 0.36 -32.22 -9.86
C ASP A 156 0.02 -31.52 -11.19
N SER A 157 -1.24 -31.15 -11.41
CA SER A 157 -1.65 -30.37 -12.58
C SER A 157 -0.90 -29.04 -12.70
N PHE A 158 -0.45 -28.45 -11.59
CA PHE A 158 0.37 -27.24 -11.58
C PHE A 158 1.77 -27.46 -12.17
N TRP A 159 2.29 -28.68 -12.07
CA TRP A 159 3.71 -29.01 -12.20
C TRP A 159 4.08 -29.69 -13.51
N GLY A 160 3.40 -29.37 -14.61
CA GLY A 160 3.79 -29.83 -15.95
C GLY A 160 5.24 -29.45 -16.33
N ASN A 161 5.72 -29.85 -17.51
CA ASN A 161 7.09 -29.53 -17.97
C ASN A 161 7.26 -28.04 -18.32
N THR A 162 7.31 -27.20 -17.28
CA THR A 162 7.35 -25.74 -17.36
C THR A 162 8.63 -25.23 -16.72
N SER A 163 9.05 -24.01 -17.08
CA SER A 163 10.17 -23.34 -16.42
C SER A 163 9.92 -23.12 -14.92
N ASP A 164 8.64 -22.99 -14.51
CA ASP A 164 8.26 -22.87 -13.11
C ASP A 164 8.56 -24.15 -12.35
N PHE A 165 8.14 -25.31 -12.89
CA PHE A 165 8.42 -26.60 -12.25
C PHE A 165 9.92 -26.91 -12.18
N GLN A 166 10.69 -26.54 -13.20
CA GLN A 166 12.15 -26.69 -13.20
C GLN A 166 12.79 -25.87 -12.07
N ALA A 167 12.36 -24.61 -11.89
CA ALA A 167 12.83 -23.76 -10.82
C ALA A 167 12.44 -24.34 -9.45
N TYR A 168 11.17 -24.70 -9.24
CA TYR A 168 10.72 -25.29 -7.99
C TYR A 168 11.47 -26.59 -7.67
N SER A 169 11.64 -27.48 -8.64
CA SER A 169 12.39 -28.73 -8.47
C SER A 169 13.86 -28.49 -8.13
N ALA A 170 14.49 -27.45 -8.69
CA ALA A 170 15.86 -27.06 -8.33
C ALA A 170 15.94 -26.59 -6.87
N LEU A 171 14.97 -25.80 -6.40
CA LEU A 171 14.89 -25.41 -4.99
C LEU A 171 14.79 -26.62 -4.07
N GLN A 172 13.94 -27.60 -4.40
CA GLN A 172 13.77 -28.85 -3.62
C GLN A 172 15.04 -29.73 -3.59
N ARG A 173 15.93 -29.60 -4.57
CA ARG A 173 17.24 -30.28 -4.58
C ARG A 173 18.34 -29.49 -3.86
N GLY A 174 18.03 -28.32 -3.30
CA GLY A 174 19.02 -27.44 -2.69
C GLY A 174 19.89 -26.69 -3.70
N GLU A 175 19.45 -26.58 -4.95
CA GLU A 175 20.17 -25.91 -6.06
C GLU A 175 19.72 -24.44 -6.20
N SER A 176 19.48 -23.74 -5.09
CA SER A 176 18.91 -22.38 -5.10
C SER A 176 19.73 -21.37 -5.91
N GLU A 177 21.05 -21.52 -5.93
CA GLU A 177 21.99 -20.71 -6.73
C GLU A 177 21.74 -20.81 -8.25
N THR A 178 21.06 -21.86 -8.71
CA THR A 178 20.73 -22.06 -10.12
C THR A 178 19.43 -21.36 -10.52
N VAL A 179 18.64 -20.91 -9.55
CA VAL A 179 17.34 -20.26 -9.76
C VAL A 179 17.52 -18.76 -9.71
N GLY A 180 17.41 -18.11 -10.88
CA GLY A 180 17.53 -16.65 -10.96
C GLY A 180 16.43 -15.93 -10.18
N ALA A 181 16.70 -14.71 -9.74
CA ALA A 181 15.73 -13.89 -8.98
C ALA A 181 14.37 -13.74 -9.70
N SER A 182 14.38 -13.63 -11.04
CA SER A 182 13.14 -13.54 -11.83
C SER A 182 12.36 -14.85 -11.88
N GLN A 183 13.02 -16.01 -11.80
CA GLN A 183 12.36 -17.32 -11.71
C GLN A 183 11.77 -17.53 -10.32
N GLY A 184 12.50 -17.16 -9.26
CA GLY A 184 11.97 -17.16 -7.89
C GLY A 184 10.74 -16.26 -7.75
N TRP A 185 10.81 -15.03 -8.26
CA TRP A 185 9.66 -14.11 -8.26
C TRP A 185 8.47 -14.65 -9.06
N LYS A 186 8.71 -15.36 -10.17
CA LYS A 186 7.63 -16.04 -10.89
C LYS A 186 6.97 -17.12 -10.04
N LEU A 187 7.72 -17.89 -9.24
CA LEU A 187 7.15 -18.91 -8.35
C LEU A 187 6.25 -18.31 -7.26
N ASP A 188 6.56 -17.11 -6.78
CA ASP A 188 5.79 -16.45 -5.73
C ASP A 188 4.30 -16.29 -6.04
N ARG A 189 3.93 -16.16 -7.32
CA ARG A 189 2.52 -16.03 -7.72
C ARG A 189 1.65 -17.21 -7.27
N PHE A 190 2.25 -18.39 -7.13
CA PHE A 190 1.56 -19.60 -6.70
C PHE A 190 1.32 -19.66 -5.18
N LYS A 191 1.98 -18.81 -4.37
CA LYS A 191 1.89 -18.85 -2.90
C LYS A 191 0.62 -18.17 -2.36
N PHE A 192 0.07 -17.18 -3.07
CA PHE A 192 -0.94 -16.26 -2.52
C PHE A 192 -2.29 -16.88 -2.15
N LEU A 193 -2.84 -17.75 -3.00
CA LEU A 193 -4.09 -18.45 -2.68
C LEU A 193 -3.89 -19.52 -1.59
N PRO A 194 -2.95 -20.47 -1.72
CA PRO A 194 -2.81 -21.54 -0.74
C PRO A 194 -2.35 -21.02 0.62
N MET A 195 -1.56 -19.93 0.69
CA MET A 195 -1.16 -19.36 1.98
C MET A 195 -2.35 -18.80 2.78
N VAL A 196 -3.36 -18.23 2.11
CA VAL A 196 -4.56 -17.73 2.79
C VAL A 196 -5.41 -18.89 3.31
N GLU A 197 -5.64 -19.90 2.48
CA GLU A 197 -6.37 -21.11 2.85
C GLU A 197 -5.68 -21.83 4.02
N ARG A 198 -4.36 -22.05 3.90
CA ARG A 198 -3.58 -22.76 4.91
C ARG A 198 -3.46 -21.99 6.23
N ALA A 199 -3.31 -20.66 6.19
CA ALA A 199 -3.29 -19.85 7.41
C ALA A 199 -4.61 -19.99 8.20
N TYR A 200 -5.75 -20.06 7.51
CA TYR A 200 -7.05 -20.27 8.14
C TYR A 200 -7.20 -21.68 8.70
N GLU A 201 -6.74 -22.71 8.00
CA GLU A 201 -6.74 -24.08 8.52
C GLU A 201 -5.90 -24.22 9.80
N MET A 202 -4.74 -23.55 9.84
CA MET A 202 -3.83 -23.58 10.98
C MET A 202 -4.37 -22.78 12.18
N ASN A 203 -5.10 -21.70 11.94
CA ASN A 203 -5.71 -20.89 12.99
C ASN A 203 -7.12 -20.38 12.62
N PRO A 204 -8.15 -21.26 12.66
CA PRO A 204 -9.50 -20.90 12.26
C PRO A 204 -10.19 -19.95 13.26
N THR A 205 -9.62 -19.78 14.45
CA THR A 205 -10.16 -18.92 15.50
C THR A 205 -9.70 -17.46 15.41
N ALA A 206 -8.69 -17.17 14.58
CA ALA A 206 -8.22 -15.82 14.37
C ALA A 206 -9.33 -14.93 13.79
N LYS A 207 -9.36 -13.68 14.22
CA LYS A 207 -10.30 -12.66 13.73
C LYS A 207 -9.74 -11.93 12.51
N TRP A 208 -8.43 -11.81 12.45
CA TRP A 208 -7.69 -11.11 11.40
C TRP A 208 -6.52 -11.95 10.92
N PHE A 209 -6.25 -11.92 9.62
CA PHE A 209 -5.13 -12.55 8.96
C PHE A 209 -4.30 -11.45 8.28
N VAL A 210 -3.05 -11.30 8.70
CA VAL A 210 -2.12 -10.25 8.25
C VAL A 210 -1.01 -10.92 7.45
N PHE A 211 -0.83 -10.49 6.21
CA PHE A 211 0.15 -11.05 5.27
C PHE A 211 1.17 -9.99 4.92
N LEU A 212 2.45 -10.35 4.98
CA LEU A 212 3.57 -9.47 4.70
C LEU A 212 4.74 -10.23 4.06
N GLU A 213 5.61 -9.50 3.36
CA GLU A 213 6.81 -10.02 2.70
C GLU A 213 8.06 -9.65 3.50
N SER A 214 9.20 -10.28 3.21
CA SER A 214 10.44 -10.09 3.98
C SER A 214 11.06 -8.70 3.86
N ASP A 215 10.60 -7.87 2.92
CA ASP A 215 10.97 -6.47 2.76
C ASP A 215 9.85 -5.46 3.13
N THR A 216 8.76 -5.95 3.74
CA THR A 216 7.66 -5.12 4.25
C THR A 216 7.87 -4.77 5.73
N TYR A 217 7.80 -3.49 6.07
CA TYR A 217 7.78 -3.04 7.47
C TYR A 217 6.36 -2.78 7.93
N PHE A 218 5.97 -3.30 9.10
CA PHE A 218 4.69 -3.02 9.74
C PHE A 218 4.86 -2.24 11.04
N VAL A 219 4.10 -1.15 11.17
CA VAL A 219 3.93 -0.40 12.42
C VAL A 219 2.80 -1.06 13.22
N TRP A 220 3.14 -2.07 14.02
CA TRP A 220 2.14 -2.92 14.70
C TRP A 220 1.19 -2.15 15.62
N ASP A 221 1.64 -1.09 16.29
CA ASP A 221 0.74 -0.25 17.12
C ASP A 221 -0.37 0.37 16.27
N ASN A 222 0.00 0.93 15.13
CA ASN A 222 -0.98 1.53 14.21
C ASN A 222 -1.91 0.47 13.62
N LEU A 223 -1.40 -0.72 13.29
CA LEU A 223 -2.23 -1.81 12.80
C LEU A 223 -3.26 -2.24 13.84
N PHE A 224 -2.87 -2.47 15.10
CA PHE A 224 -3.82 -2.85 16.14
C PHE A 224 -4.88 -1.78 16.40
N ARG A 225 -4.48 -0.50 16.36
CA ARG A 225 -5.43 0.62 16.45
C ARG A 225 -6.44 0.60 15.32
N LEU A 226 -6.01 0.31 14.09
CA LEU A 226 -6.90 0.19 12.92
C LEU A 226 -7.89 -0.96 13.13
N LEU A 227 -7.39 -2.16 13.46
CA LEU A 227 -8.21 -3.37 13.57
C LEU A 227 -9.24 -3.29 14.71
N ASP A 228 -8.97 -2.50 15.76
CA ASP A 228 -9.93 -2.24 16.84
C ASP A 228 -11.18 -1.46 16.38
N GLN A 229 -11.14 -0.79 15.21
CA GLN A 229 -12.24 0.03 14.70
C GLN A 229 -13.19 -0.72 13.75
N PHE A 230 -12.85 -1.96 13.37
CA PHE A 230 -13.60 -2.73 12.38
C PHE A 230 -14.13 -4.03 12.97
N ASP A 231 -15.32 -4.43 12.53
CA ASP A 231 -15.93 -5.71 12.89
C ASP A 231 -15.39 -6.84 11.97
N PRO A 232 -14.61 -7.79 12.49
CA PRO A 232 -14.06 -8.91 11.70
C PRO A 232 -15.11 -9.92 11.23
N SER A 233 -16.35 -9.83 11.72
CA SER A 233 -17.48 -10.64 11.21
C SER A 233 -17.99 -10.16 9.84
N LEU A 234 -17.54 -8.97 9.40
CA LEU A 234 -17.80 -8.44 8.07
C LEU A 234 -16.65 -8.80 7.12
N PRO A 235 -16.92 -9.07 5.83
CA PRO A 235 -15.91 -9.49 4.86
C PRO A 235 -15.05 -8.29 4.40
N LEU A 236 -14.03 -7.98 5.20
CA LEU A 236 -13.09 -6.88 5.00
C LEU A 236 -11.76 -7.37 4.43
N TYR A 237 -11.24 -6.62 3.45
CA TYR A 237 -9.97 -6.82 2.77
C TYR A 237 -9.24 -5.48 2.68
N PHE A 238 -8.17 -5.29 3.45
CA PHE A 238 -7.40 -4.04 3.50
C PHE A 238 -6.05 -4.17 2.81
N GLY A 239 -5.61 -3.07 2.18
CA GLY A 239 -4.26 -2.94 1.64
C GLY A 239 -4.13 -1.72 0.72
N SER A 240 -2.99 -1.60 0.05
CA SER A 240 -2.76 -0.56 -0.96
C SER A 240 -3.47 -0.91 -2.26
N PRO A 241 -4.41 -0.08 -2.78
CA PRO A 241 -5.22 -0.43 -3.94
C PRO A 241 -4.45 -0.36 -5.25
N THR A 242 -4.50 -1.47 -5.99
CA THR A 242 -4.03 -1.59 -7.37
C THR A 242 -5.17 -2.06 -8.27
N ALA A 243 -5.28 -1.48 -9.46
CA ALA A 243 -6.30 -1.86 -10.44
C ALA A 243 -6.08 -3.31 -10.92
N GLY A 244 -7.11 -4.14 -10.78
CA GLY A 244 -7.07 -5.54 -11.20
C GLY A 244 -7.93 -5.80 -12.44
N LYS A 245 -8.26 -7.08 -12.66
CA LYS A 245 -9.10 -7.50 -13.79
C LYS A 245 -10.50 -6.86 -13.73
N GLY A 246 -10.94 -6.31 -14.86
CA GLY A 246 -12.28 -5.75 -15.01
C GLY A 246 -12.53 -4.55 -14.09
N ARG A 247 -13.47 -4.68 -13.14
CA ARG A 247 -13.82 -3.64 -12.15
C ARG A 247 -13.30 -3.97 -10.74
N SER A 248 -12.40 -4.96 -10.63
CA SER A 248 -11.83 -5.37 -9.36
C SER A 248 -10.58 -4.56 -9.03
N PHE A 249 -10.24 -4.53 -7.75
CA PHE A 249 -8.99 -4.01 -7.22
C PHE A 249 -8.39 -5.09 -6.33
N PHE A 250 -7.07 -5.11 -6.23
CA PHE A 250 -6.33 -5.99 -5.33
C PHE A 250 -5.41 -5.16 -4.44
N ALA A 251 -5.09 -5.68 -3.26
CA ALA A 251 -4.06 -5.10 -2.41
C ALA A 251 -2.70 -5.46 -2.99
N TYR A 252 -1.85 -4.46 -3.23
CA TYR A 252 -0.45 -4.68 -3.61
C TYR A 252 0.28 -5.50 -2.53
N GLY A 253 0.70 -6.73 -2.88
CA GLY A 253 1.22 -7.71 -1.92
C GLY A 253 2.41 -7.22 -1.11
N GLY A 254 3.33 -6.48 -1.76
CA GLY A 254 4.54 -5.95 -1.11
C GLY A 254 4.27 -4.92 -0.01
N ALA A 255 3.16 -4.18 -0.07
CA ALA A 255 2.76 -3.30 1.04
C ALA A 255 2.08 -4.08 2.18
N GLY A 256 1.92 -5.40 2.04
CA GLY A 256 1.13 -6.24 2.92
C GLY A 256 -0.37 -6.01 2.77
N PHE A 257 -1.13 -6.96 3.29
CA PHE A 257 -2.59 -6.91 3.25
C PHE A 257 -3.21 -7.61 4.45
N VAL A 258 -4.47 -7.28 4.74
CA VAL A 258 -5.21 -7.84 5.87
C VAL A 258 -6.57 -8.35 5.43
N LEU A 259 -6.91 -9.56 5.86
CA LEU A 259 -8.22 -10.17 5.68
C LEU A 259 -8.89 -10.38 7.04
N SER A 260 -10.15 -9.99 7.13
CA SER A 260 -11.03 -10.45 8.22
C SER A 260 -11.31 -11.94 8.11
N THR A 261 -11.64 -12.59 9.23
CA THR A 261 -12.06 -14.00 9.24
C THR A 261 -13.25 -14.25 8.31
N ALA A 262 -14.23 -13.32 8.26
CA ALA A 262 -15.36 -13.44 7.36
C ALA A 262 -14.99 -13.33 5.87
N ALA A 263 -13.95 -12.54 5.52
CA ALA A 263 -13.43 -12.50 4.15
C ALA A 263 -12.76 -13.82 3.76
N VAL A 264 -11.93 -14.39 4.64
CA VAL A 264 -11.26 -15.67 4.39
C VAL A 264 -12.29 -16.80 4.28
N GLN A 265 -13.27 -16.86 5.18
CA GLN A 265 -14.36 -17.84 5.12
C GLN A 265 -15.15 -17.76 3.81
N LYS A 266 -15.42 -16.55 3.30
CA LYS A 266 -16.06 -16.39 1.98
C LYS A 266 -15.18 -16.89 0.84
N LEU A 267 -13.88 -16.65 0.91
CA LEU A 267 -12.92 -17.06 -0.13
C LEU A 267 -12.81 -18.59 -0.21
N VAL A 268 -12.69 -19.27 0.94
CA VAL A 268 -12.49 -20.73 1.00
C VAL A 268 -13.81 -21.52 0.97
N ALA A 269 -14.95 -20.84 1.04
CA ALA A 269 -16.27 -21.49 1.01
C ALA A 269 -16.50 -22.19 -0.34
N ARG A 270 -16.75 -23.50 -0.28
CA ARG A 270 -17.11 -24.32 -1.44
C ARG A 270 -18.60 -24.54 -1.49
N ARG A 271 -19.20 -24.38 -2.68
CA ARG A 271 -20.60 -24.73 -2.89
C ARG A 271 -20.82 -26.23 -2.71
N VAL A 272 -21.91 -26.56 -2.03
CA VAL A 272 -22.37 -27.92 -1.81
C VAL A 272 -23.56 -28.19 -2.72
N GLY A 273 -23.46 -29.24 -3.52
CA GLY A 273 -24.49 -29.69 -4.45
C GLY A 273 -25.44 -30.74 -3.85
N ARG A 274 -26.14 -31.46 -4.72
CA ARG A 274 -27.05 -32.53 -4.32
C ARG A 274 -26.28 -33.64 -3.60
N GLY A 275 -26.85 -34.17 -2.51
CA GLY A 275 -26.23 -35.24 -1.72
C GLY A 275 -25.12 -34.76 -0.77
N SER A 276 -25.07 -33.47 -0.46
CA SER A 276 -24.08 -32.88 0.46
C SER A 276 -22.63 -33.01 0.01
N VAL A 277 -22.40 -33.15 -1.30
CA VAL A 277 -21.05 -33.22 -1.91
C VAL A 277 -20.65 -31.86 -2.45
N TYR A 278 -19.38 -31.48 -2.31
CA TYR A 278 -18.86 -30.26 -2.91
C TYR A 278 -19.04 -30.27 -4.43
N SER A 279 -19.66 -29.22 -4.96
CA SER A 279 -19.86 -29.02 -6.41
C SER A 279 -18.76 -28.17 -7.06
N GLN A 280 -17.86 -27.61 -6.25
CA GLN A 280 -16.73 -26.79 -6.70
C GLN A 280 -15.42 -27.44 -6.25
N PRO A 281 -14.34 -27.31 -7.04
CA PRO A 281 -13.00 -27.75 -6.62
C PRO A 281 -12.48 -26.90 -5.44
N PRO A 282 -11.39 -27.32 -4.77
CA PRO A 282 -10.66 -26.49 -3.81
C PRO A 282 -10.19 -25.16 -4.42
N LEU A 283 -9.89 -24.17 -3.59
CA LEU A 283 -9.58 -22.81 -4.02
C LEU A 283 -8.47 -22.76 -5.08
N ASN A 284 -7.36 -23.45 -4.83
CA ASN A 284 -6.20 -23.42 -5.73
C ASN A 284 -6.52 -24.02 -7.11
N GLN A 285 -7.27 -25.12 -7.16
CA GLN A 285 -7.68 -25.74 -8.41
C GLN A 285 -8.74 -24.91 -9.15
N GLN A 286 -9.62 -24.19 -8.44
CA GLN A 286 -10.60 -23.30 -9.05
C GLN A 286 -9.95 -22.18 -9.88
N TYR A 287 -8.81 -21.67 -9.42
CA TYR A 287 -8.11 -20.54 -10.05
C TYR A 287 -6.79 -20.95 -10.73
N GLU A 288 -6.51 -22.24 -10.87
CA GLU A 288 -5.25 -22.78 -11.42
C GLU A 288 -4.86 -22.13 -12.75
N GLY A 289 -5.77 -22.11 -13.72
CA GLY A 289 -5.50 -21.52 -15.04
C GLY A 289 -5.15 -20.03 -14.94
N LEU A 290 -5.81 -19.30 -14.04
CA LEU A 290 -5.54 -17.87 -13.86
C LEU A 290 -4.20 -17.62 -13.20
N VAL A 291 -3.82 -18.39 -12.17
CA VAL A 291 -2.50 -18.25 -11.51
C VAL A 291 -1.36 -18.59 -12.47
N LYS A 292 -1.56 -19.53 -13.40
CA LYS A 292 -0.56 -19.87 -14.40
C LYS A 292 -0.33 -18.77 -15.43
N GLU A 293 -1.39 -18.04 -15.81
CA GLU A 293 -1.37 -17.01 -16.85
C GLU A 293 -1.02 -15.61 -16.33
N ASP A 294 -1.44 -15.27 -15.11
CA ASP A 294 -1.21 -13.95 -14.51
C ASP A 294 0.25 -13.80 -14.04
N CYS A 295 0.80 -12.59 -14.10
CA CYS A 295 2.15 -12.32 -13.59
C CYS A 295 2.23 -12.44 -12.07
N CYS A 296 1.11 -12.24 -11.39
CA CYS A 296 1.11 -11.68 -10.05
C CYS A 296 0.06 -12.36 -9.17
N GLY A 297 0.49 -13.04 -8.10
CA GLY A 297 -0.41 -13.82 -7.24
C GLY A 297 -1.38 -12.99 -6.40
N ASP A 298 -1.00 -11.76 -6.06
CA ASP A 298 -1.85 -10.79 -5.36
C ASP A 298 -3.02 -10.30 -6.24
N SER A 299 -2.77 -10.10 -7.55
CA SER A 299 -3.82 -9.85 -8.55
C SER A 299 -4.84 -11.00 -8.57
N VAL A 300 -4.37 -12.25 -8.59
CA VAL A 300 -5.25 -13.43 -8.60
C VAL A 300 -6.03 -13.58 -7.30
N LEU A 301 -5.38 -13.37 -6.15
CA LEU A 301 -6.05 -13.35 -4.85
C LEU A 301 -7.14 -12.27 -4.79
N GLY A 302 -6.84 -11.05 -5.25
CA GLY A 302 -7.82 -9.98 -5.31
C GLY A 302 -9.01 -10.29 -6.23
N TRP A 303 -8.76 -10.94 -7.37
CA TRP A 303 -9.83 -11.43 -8.24
C TRP A 303 -10.68 -12.51 -7.58
N ALA A 304 -10.06 -13.48 -6.90
CA ALA A 304 -10.75 -14.56 -6.20
C ALA A 304 -11.65 -14.02 -5.06
N LEU A 305 -11.13 -13.06 -4.29
CA LEU A 305 -11.89 -12.34 -3.27
C LEU A 305 -13.06 -11.57 -3.88
N TYR A 306 -12.83 -10.85 -4.97
CA TYR A 306 -13.88 -10.10 -5.67
C TYR A 306 -15.00 -11.01 -6.18
N GLN A 307 -14.67 -12.17 -6.77
CA GLN A 307 -15.65 -13.17 -7.20
C GLN A 307 -16.43 -13.77 -6.03
N SER A 308 -15.80 -13.85 -4.85
CA SER A 308 -16.43 -14.27 -3.60
C SER A 308 -17.25 -13.16 -2.92
N GLY A 309 -17.39 -12.00 -3.57
CA GLY A 309 -18.15 -10.85 -3.08
C GLY A 309 -17.42 -10.03 -2.00
N VAL A 310 -16.10 -10.19 -1.89
CA VAL A 310 -15.22 -9.41 -1.01
C VAL A 310 -14.48 -8.38 -1.86
N LYS A 311 -14.83 -7.10 -1.71
CA LYS A 311 -14.16 -6.02 -2.43
C LYS A 311 -13.01 -5.48 -1.59
N LEU A 312 -11.94 -5.05 -2.25
CA LEU A 312 -10.88 -4.32 -1.59
C LEU A 312 -11.43 -3.05 -0.95
N SER A 313 -11.11 -2.89 0.33
CA SER A 313 -11.20 -1.66 1.08
C SER A 313 -9.81 -1.01 1.00
N GLY A 314 -9.59 -0.14 0.00
CA GLY A 314 -8.27 0.45 -0.24
C GLY A 314 -7.90 1.47 0.83
N MET A 315 -6.75 1.27 1.46
CA MET A 315 -6.31 2.00 2.67
C MET A 315 -5.00 2.78 2.45
N TRP A 316 -4.63 3.07 1.19
CA TRP A 316 -3.51 3.97 0.91
C TRP A 316 -3.81 5.40 1.44
N PRO A 317 -2.82 6.15 1.95
CA PRO A 317 -1.41 5.79 2.03
C PRO A 317 -1.04 4.99 3.28
N MET A 318 -1.96 4.69 4.20
CA MET A 318 -1.61 3.95 5.41
C MET A 318 -0.89 2.61 5.11
N PHE A 319 -1.33 1.90 4.07
CA PHE A 319 -0.55 0.83 3.45
C PHE A 319 0.21 1.40 2.26
N ASN A 320 1.53 1.54 2.39
CA ASN A 320 2.33 2.31 1.44
C ASN A 320 3.26 1.43 0.58
N PRO A 321 3.22 1.56 -0.76
CA PRO A 321 4.06 0.77 -1.64
C PRO A 321 5.48 1.32 -1.83
N HIS A 322 5.77 2.54 -1.36
CA HIS A 322 7.09 3.14 -1.50
C HIS A 322 8.08 2.67 -0.43
N PRO A 323 9.39 2.60 -0.77
CA PRO A 323 10.47 2.52 0.22
C PRO A 323 10.45 3.75 1.13
N LEU A 324 10.98 3.60 2.35
CA LEU A 324 10.99 4.64 3.39
C LEU A 324 11.50 5.99 2.87
N HIS A 325 12.62 5.98 2.12
CA HIS A 325 13.21 7.20 1.59
C HIS A 325 12.51 7.74 0.34
N GLY A 326 11.72 6.90 -0.33
CA GLY A 326 10.91 7.27 -1.48
C GLY A 326 9.54 7.84 -1.14
N ILE A 327 9.15 7.93 0.14
CA ILE A 327 7.82 8.42 0.52
C ILE A 327 7.66 9.91 0.16
N PRO A 328 6.63 10.30 -0.61
CA PRO A 328 6.33 11.71 -0.86
C PRO A 328 5.58 12.28 0.36
N PHE A 329 6.28 13.04 1.21
CA PHE A 329 5.66 13.73 2.34
C PHE A 329 4.81 14.92 1.86
N ASP A 330 3.60 14.63 1.38
CA ASP A 330 2.62 15.57 0.85
C ASP A 330 1.34 15.63 1.72
N GLU A 331 0.35 16.42 1.31
CA GLU A 331 -0.93 16.55 2.04
C GLU A 331 -1.67 15.22 2.20
N ARG A 332 -1.49 14.27 1.27
CA ARG A 332 -2.18 12.97 1.31
C ARG A 332 -1.57 12.05 2.35
N HIS A 333 -0.28 12.19 2.64
CA HIS A 333 0.44 11.36 3.62
C HIS A 333 0.50 12.02 5.00
N TRP A 334 0.80 13.31 5.07
CA TRP A 334 1.36 13.99 6.23
C TRP A 334 0.71 13.63 7.58
N CYS A 335 -0.61 13.73 7.67
CA CYS A 335 -1.37 13.49 8.90
C CYS A 335 -1.99 12.09 8.99
N GLN A 336 -1.68 11.19 8.06
CA GLN A 336 -2.16 9.82 8.09
C GLN A 336 -1.22 8.93 8.94
N PRO A 337 -1.75 7.93 9.66
CA PRO A 337 -0.96 6.88 10.27
C PRO A 337 -0.24 6.02 9.23
N VAL A 338 0.98 5.62 9.54
CA VAL A 338 1.72 4.63 8.74
C VAL A 338 1.36 3.24 9.25
N ILE A 339 0.80 2.37 8.43
CA ILE A 339 0.54 0.96 8.79
C ILE A 339 1.67 0.09 8.27
N SER A 340 2.02 0.26 7.00
CA SER A 340 3.09 -0.51 6.37
C SER A 340 3.83 0.27 5.29
N MET A 341 5.06 -0.16 5.02
CA MET A 341 5.92 0.35 3.96
C MET A 341 6.65 -0.82 3.30
N HIS A 342 6.91 -0.75 2.00
CA HIS A 342 7.52 -1.83 1.21
C HIS A 342 8.96 -1.48 0.81
N LYS A 343 9.81 -2.48 0.55
CA LYS A 343 11.22 -2.32 0.13
C LYS A 343 12.09 -1.57 1.13
N LEU A 344 11.93 -1.84 2.43
CA LEU A 344 12.87 -1.26 3.40
C LEU A 344 14.26 -1.91 3.28
N SER A 345 15.30 -1.10 3.44
CA SER A 345 16.65 -1.62 3.59
C SER A 345 16.82 -2.33 4.94
N LEU A 346 17.81 -3.21 5.05
CA LEU A 346 18.08 -3.94 6.30
C LEU A 346 18.46 -2.98 7.46
N GLU A 347 19.18 -1.92 7.12
CA GLU A 347 19.55 -0.85 8.05
C GLU A 347 18.29 -0.10 8.51
N ASP A 348 17.46 0.36 7.58
CA ASP A 348 16.22 1.09 7.91
C ASP A 348 15.28 0.26 8.77
N MET A 349 15.09 -1.03 8.49
CA MET A 349 14.25 -1.90 9.34
C MET A 349 14.77 -1.92 10.78
N THR A 350 16.08 -2.09 10.92
CA THR A 350 16.75 -2.23 12.21
C THR A 350 16.70 -0.93 13.00
N GLU A 351 16.99 0.21 12.37
CA GLU A 351 16.96 1.52 12.99
C GLU A 351 15.54 1.98 13.33
N LEU A 352 14.59 1.76 12.40
CA LEU A 352 13.21 2.20 12.58
C LEU A 352 12.52 1.47 13.73
N VAL A 353 12.75 0.16 13.91
CA VAL A 353 12.23 -0.58 15.09
C VAL A 353 12.74 0.01 16.41
N ARG A 354 14.03 0.37 16.48
CA ARG A 354 14.62 0.98 17.69
C ARG A 354 14.03 2.36 17.94
N TRP A 355 13.94 3.19 16.90
CA TRP A 355 13.37 4.52 16.99
C TRP A 355 11.88 4.48 17.37
N GLU A 356 11.08 3.61 16.75
CA GLU A 356 9.65 3.46 17.05
C GLU A 356 9.43 3.09 18.53
N LYS A 357 10.25 2.16 19.05
CA LYS A 357 10.23 1.79 20.46
C LYS A 357 10.55 2.96 21.39
N GLN A 358 11.56 3.77 21.06
CA GLN A 358 11.89 4.96 21.83
C GLN A 358 10.77 6.00 21.74
N ARG A 359 10.22 6.25 20.55
CA ARG A 359 9.13 7.19 20.30
C ARG A 359 7.88 6.84 21.11
N ARG A 360 7.54 5.55 21.24
CA ARG A 360 6.39 5.10 22.06
C ARG A 360 6.51 5.54 23.52
N ARG A 361 7.73 5.72 24.06
CA ARG A 361 7.92 6.23 25.42
C ARG A 361 7.47 7.70 25.48
N GLY A 362 6.31 7.94 26.07
CA GLY A 362 5.76 9.29 26.26
C GLY A 362 4.87 9.79 25.13
N ARG A 363 4.65 9.02 24.05
CA ARG A 363 3.67 9.37 23.00
C ARG A 363 2.52 8.38 22.96
N LYS A 364 1.30 8.92 23.05
CA LYS A 364 0.04 8.13 22.98
C LYS A 364 -0.60 8.09 21.60
N LEU A 365 -0.18 8.98 20.70
CA LEU A 365 -0.72 9.07 19.34
C LEU A 365 -0.07 8.04 18.42
N PRO A 366 -0.79 7.56 17.38
CA PRO A 366 -0.21 6.73 16.34
C PRO A 366 1.01 7.41 15.69
N LEU A 367 1.86 6.61 15.06
CA LEU A 367 2.98 7.10 14.25
C LEU A 367 2.43 7.65 12.93
N LEU A 368 2.64 8.93 12.65
CA LEU A 368 2.18 9.59 11.42
C LEU A 368 3.34 9.72 10.42
N TYR A 369 3.02 9.97 9.15
CA TYR A 369 4.04 10.32 8.15
C TYR A 369 4.83 11.57 8.54
N ALA A 370 4.20 12.56 9.20
CA ALA A 370 4.89 13.71 9.78
C ALA A 370 5.99 13.32 10.78
N ASP A 371 5.83 12.20 11.51
CA ASP A 371 6.88 11.70 12.40
C ASP A 371 8.01 11.00 11.63
N LEU A 372 7.69 10.28 10.54
CA LEU A 372 8.70 9.67 9.68
C LEU A 372 9.55 10.73 8.97
N PHE A 373 8.97 11.87 8.61
CA PHE A 373 9.73 13.00 8.09
C PHE A 373 10.82 13.47 9.08
N GLU A 374 10.49 13.55 10.37
CA GLU A 374 11.48 13.90 11.40
C GLU A 374 12.53 12.78 11.60
N TYR A 375 12.12 11.51 11.49
CA TYR A 375 13.03 10.37 11.52
C TYR A 375 14.08 10.42 10.40
N THR A 376 13.67 10.71 9.17
CA THR A 376 14.57 10.77 8.00
C THR A 376 15.49 12.00 8.01
N LYS A 377 15.29 12.94 8.93
CA LYS A 377 16.04 14.21 9.05
C LYS A 377 16.00 15.07 7.79
N LEU A 378 15.00 14.86 6.93
CA LEU A 378 14.91 15.49 5.61
C LEU A 378 14.88 17.02 5.67
N GLY A 379 14.33 17.59 6.76
CA GLY A 379 14.35 19.04 7.01
C GLY A 379 15.71 19.63 7.39
N THR A 380 16.81 18.85 7.35
CA THR A 380 18.16 19.30 7.71
C THR A 380 19.22 18.97 6.66
N VAL A 381 18.85 18.27 5.59
CA VAL A 381 19.79 17.85 4.53
C VAL A 381 19.65 18.81 3.36
N GLU A 382 20.67 19.63 3.11
CA GLU A 382 20.65 20.59 2.00
C GLU A 382 20.90 19.90 0.65
N TYR A 383 21.92 19.04 0.58
CA TYR A 383 22.29 18.32 -0.63
C TYR A 383 23.01 17.00 -0.34
N LYS A 384 22.99 16.08 -1.31
CA LYS A 384 23.75 14.83 -1.33
C LYS A 384 24.32 14.56 -2.72
N THR A 385 25.56 14.11 -2.78
CA THR A 385 26.16 13.55 -3.99
C THR A 385 25.77 12.08 -4.17
N ASP A 386 25.87 11.57 -5.39
CA ASP A 386 25.54 10.18 -5.72
C ASP A 386 24.13 9.81 -5.28
N TRP A 387 23.20 10.73 -5.53
CA TRP A 387 21.86 10.68 -4.97
C TRP A 387 20.82 11.12 -5.99
N ASP A 388 19.67 10.45 -5.99
CA ASP A 388 18.59 10.67 -6.94
C ASP A 388 17.24 10.85 -6.22
N ASN A 389 16.64 12.03 -6.42
CA ASN A 389 15.27 12.36 -6.06
C ASN A 389 14.32 12.38 -7.27
N GLY A 390 14.84 12.30 -8.49
CA GLY A 390 14.13 12.50 -9.76
C GLY A 390 13.76 11.19 -10.46
N ASP A 391 14.00 10.06 -9.81
CA ASP A 391 13.71 8.71 -10.30
C ASP A 391 12.22 8.47 -10.62
N TRP A 392 11.31 9.24 -10.02
CA TRP A 392 9.88 9.23 -10.35
C TRP A 392 9.16 10.53 -9.96
N GLY A 393 8.11 10.92 -10.66
CA GLY A 393 7.30 12.10 -10.29
C GLY A 393 8.02 13.44 -10.39
N GLY A 394 9.25 13.49 -10.89
CA GLY A 394 9.93 14.71 -11.28
C GLY A 394 9.69 15.08 -12.74
N TRP A 395 10.04 16.31 -13.11
CA TRP A 395 10.05 16.77 -14.48
C TRP A 395 11.40 17.39 -14.81
N GLN A 396 11.91 17.08 -16.00
CA GLN A 396 13.10 17.73 -16.51
C GLN A 396 12.75 19.14 -16.98
N GLU A 397 13.59 20.10 -16.63
CA GLU A 397 13.46 21.48 -17.11
C GLU A 397 13.57 21.55 -18.66
N PRO A 398 12.98 22.58 -19.31
CA PRO A 398 13.10 22.77 -20.76
C PRO A 398 14.56 22.80 -21.21
N SER A 399 14.88 22.24 -22.38
CA SER A 399 16.26 22.07 -22.84
C SER A 399 17.11 23.36 -22.91
N HIS A 400 16.48 24.52 -23.06
CA HIS A 400 17.14 25.83 -23.06
C HIS A 400 17.26 26.46 -21.65
N SER A 401 16.83 25.76 -20.60
CA SER A 401 16.77 26.31 -19.25
C SER A 401 18.19 26.54 -18.73
N PRO A 402 18.49 27.72 -18.16
CA PRO A 402 19.78 27.98 -17.53
C PRO A 402 20.04 27.05 -16.34
N ALA A 403 18.99 26.41 -15.79
CA ALA A 403 19.09 25.42 -14.71
C ALA A 403 20.00 24.23 -15.05
N HIS A 404 20.17 23.91 -16.34
CA HIS A 404 21.03 22.82 -16.80
C HIS A 404 22.54 23.11 -16.68
N SER A 405 22.92 24.39 -16.57
CA SER A 405 24.33 24.82 -16.68
C SER A 405 25.23 24.38 -15.53
N SER A 406 24.69 24.23 -14.30
CA SER A 406 25.43 23.75 -13.14
C SER A 406 24.49 23.29 -12.03
N LEU A 407 25.03 22.60 -11.03
CA LEU A 407 24.30 22.23 -9.81
C LEU A 407 23.74 23.48 -9.11
N GLU A 408 24.53 24.55 -9.01
CA GLU A 408 24.13 25.82 -8.39
C GLU A 408 23.00 26.48 -9.17
N ALA A 409 23.05 26.45 -10.51
CA ALA A 409 21.99 26.96 -11.36
C ALA A 409 20.68 26.17 -11.17
N CYS A 410 20.76 24.84 -11.10
CA CYS A 410 19.63 23.96 -10.82
C CYS A 410 19.03 24.23 -9.43
N THR A 411 19.90 24.39 -8.41
CA THR A 411 19.51 24.72 -7.03
C THR A 411 18.73 26.03 -6.97
N LYS A 412 19.28 27.09 -7.59
CA LYS A 412 18.64 28.41 -7.65
C LYS A 412 17.31 28.35 -8.39
N ALA A 413 17.27 27.69 -9.54
CA ALA A 413 16.06 27.58 -10.34
C ALA A 413 14.97 26.80 -9.60
N CYS A 414 15.32 25.73 -8.88
CA CYS A 414 14.37 25.03 -8.01
C CYS A 414 13.84 25.94 -6.91
N HIS A 415 14.71 26.73 -6.26
CA HIS A 415 14.28 27.68 -5.24
C HIS A 415 13.30 28.74 -5.79
N GLU A 416 13.50 29.22 -7.01
CA GLU A 416 12.60 30.18 -7.66
C GLU A 416 11.28 29.54 -8.16
N HIS A 417 11.27 28.22 -8.44
CA HIS A 417 10.09 27.54 -8.97
C HIS A 417 9.08 27.16 -7.86
N PRO A 418 7.81 27.61 -7.90
CA PRO A 418 6.87 27.43 -6.79
C PRO A 418 6.56 25.97 -6.47
N GLU A 419 6.58 25.09 -7.47
CA GLU A 419 6.28 23.66 -7.28
C GLU A 419 7.51 22.80 -7.00
N CYS A 420 8.73 23.35 -6.99
CA CYS A 420 9.94 22.56 -6.74
C CYS A 420 10.28 22.53 -5.25
N PHE A 421 10.22 21.35 -4.64
CA PHE A 421 10.64 21.10 -3.25
C PHE A 421 12.01 20.42 -3.16
N SER A 422 12.38 19.67 -4.18
CA SER A 422 13.68 19.03 -4.30
C SER A 422 14.07 18.88 -5.77
N TYR A 423 15.31 18.54 -6.06
CA TYR A 423 15.80 18.36 -7.42
C TYR A 423 16.83 17.23 -7.50
N THR A 424 17.02 16.70 -8.72
CA THR A 424 18.22 15.94 -9.11
C THR A 424 18.93 16.72 -10.23
N TYR A 425 20.20 17.02 -10.03
CA TYR A 425 21.11 17.47 -11.07
C TYR A 425 21.92 16.28 -11.59
N ASP A 426 21.71 15.97 -12.86
CA ASP A 426 22.53 15.06 -13.63
C ASP A 426 23.71 15.85 -14.23
N HIS A 427 24.92 15.43 -13.88
CA HIS A 427 26.17 16.07 -14.31
C HIS A 427 26.44 15.93 -15.83
N SER A 428 25.59 15.23 -16.58
CA SER A 428 25.53 15.27 -18.05
C SER A 428 24.91 16.57 -18.60
N GLY A 429 24.37 17.44 -17.73
CA GLY A 429 23.76 18.72 -18.09
C GLY A 429 22.24 18.71 -18.04
N HIS A 430 21.64 17.99 -17.10
CA HIS A 430 20.18 17.95 -16.92
C HIS A 430 19.78 18.28 -15.48
N CYS A 431 18.73 19.08 -15.34
CA CYS A 431 18.16 19.49 -14.06
C CYS A 431 16.72 18.99 -14.03
N ILE A 432 16.41 18.20 -13.00
CA ILE A 432 15.12 17.54 -12.82
C ILE A 432 14.54 18.07 -11.53
N PHE A 433 13.42 18.79 -11.64
CA PHE A 433 12.67 19.27 -10.49
C PHE A 433 11.73 18.19 -9.98
N VAL A 434 11.49 18.21 -8.67
CA VAL A 434 10.70 17.21 -7.97
C VAL A 434 9.69 17.94 -7.08
N PRO A 435 8.38 17.70 -7.25
CA PRO A 435 7.34 18.40 -6.51
C PRO A 435 7.05 17.79 -5.14
N SER A 436 7.67 16.65 -4.86
CA SER A 436 7.48 15.92 -3.60
C SER A 436 8.62 16.20 -2.63
N ILE A 437 8.28 16.24 -1.35
CA ILE A 437 9.24 16.27 -0.25
C ILE A 437 9.58 14.80 0.05
N ARG A 438 10.69 14.28 -0.48
CA ARG A 438 11.16 12.91 -0.21
C ARG A 438 12.67 12.84 -0.12
N LEU A 439 13.19 11.81 0.55
CA LEU A 439 14.63 11.67 0.74
C LEU A 439 15.33 11.05 -0.48
N GLY A 440 14.66 10.28 -1.34
CA GLY A 440 15.27 9.69 -2.55
C GLY A 440 16.18 8.50 -2.26
N ALA A 441 17.07 8.17 -3.19
CA ALA A 441 17.93 6.99 -3.09
C ALA A 441 19.40 7.28 -3.43
N HIS A 442 20.30 6.54 -2.77
CA HIS A 442 21.71 6.49 -3.15
C HIS A 442 21.85 5.83 -4.53
N LYS A 443 22.48 6.52 -5.47
CA LYS A 443 22.65 6.11 -6.86
C LYS A 443 24.01 6.59 -7.38
N PRO A 444 25.09 5.85 -7.08
CA PRO A 444 26.43 6.19 -7.54
C PRO A 444 26.55 6.03 -9.05
N ALA A 445 27.43 6.83 -9.65
CA ALA A 445 27.76 6.73 -11.08
C ALA A 445 28.34 5.36 -11.43
N THR A 446 28.02 4.87 -12.63
CA THR A 446 28.60 3.66 -13.23
C THR A 446 29.31 4.04 -14.54
N GLU A 447 29.96 3.08 -15.21
CA GLU A 447 30.58 3.33 -16.52
C GLU A 447 29.59 3.88 -17.56
N ASP A 448 28.31 3.52 -17.43
CA ASP A 448 27.23 3.90 -18.36
C ASP A 448 26.35 5.05 -17.85
N THR A 449 26.58 5.55 -16.62
CA THR A 449 25.71 6.56 -16.00
C THR A 449 26.51 7.73 -15.46
N SER A 450 25.99 8.93 -15.69
CA SER A 450 26.54 10.15 -15.14
C SER A 450 26.32 10.23 -13.63
N ARG A 451 27.20 11.00 -12.97
CA ARG A 451 27.02 11.34 -11.56
C ARG A 451 25.73 12.12 -11.37
N LEU A 452 25.03 11.82 -10.28
CA LEU A 452 23.83 12.54 -9.86
C LEU A 452 24.10 13.31 -8.56
N SER A 453 23.40 14.41 -8.36
CA SER A 453 23.39 15.13 -7.09
C SER A 453 21.98 15.62 -6.81
N ALA A 454 21.50 15.37 -5.60
CA ALA A 454 20.16 15.75 -5.19
C ALA A 454 20.21 16.84 -4.13
N GLY A 455 19.22 17.72 -4.12
CA GLY A 455 19.09 18.75 -3.09
C GLY A 455 17.64 19.07 -2.76
N TRP A 456 17.46 19.79 -1.65
CA TRP A 456 16.16 20.09 -1.05
C TRP A 456 16.05 21.58 -0.72
N ASP A 457 14.91 22.18 -1.05
CA ASP A 457 14.62 23.55 -0.64
C ASP A 457 14.14 23.56 0.81
N LEU A 458 15.10 23.67 1.74
CA LEU A 458 14.82 23.64 3.17
C LEU A 458 13.91 24.79 3.63
N GLU A 459 13.95 25.93 2.95
CA GLU A 459 13.09 27.06 3.28
C GLU A 459 11.63 26.73 2.94
N LYS A 460 11.35 26.28 1.72
CA LYS A 460 10.00 25.87 1.31
C LYS A 460 9.48 24.70 2.13
N ILE A 461 10.33 23.70 2.39
CA ILE A 461 9.95 22.53 3.21
C ILE A 461 9.56 22.99 4.62
N LYS A 462 10.33 23.91 5.22
CA LYS A 462 10.02 24.47 6.53
C LYS A 462 8.70 25.25 6.52
N GLN A 463 8.51 26.14 5.55
CA GLN A 463 7.28 26.92 5.40
C GLN A 463 6.06 26.00 5.24
N TRP A 464 6.18 24.97 4.39
CA TRP A 464 5.13 23.96 4.20
C TRP A 464 4.84 23.22 5.52
N ARG A 465 5.85 22.74 6.24
CA ARG A 465 5.68 22.06 7.53
C ARG A 465 5.03 22.95 8.59
N ASP A 466 5.31 24.25 8.58
CA ASP A 466 4.74 25.20 9.53
C ASP A 466 3.27 25.51 9.23
N ALA A 467 2.89 25.51 7.95
CA ALA A 467 1.50 25.61 7.51
C ALA A 467 0.67 24.32 7.75
N HIS A 468 1.31 23.14 7.75
CA HIS A 468 0.63 21.84 7.79
C HIS A 468 0.75 21.16 9.17
N LYS A 469 0.23 21.76 10.24
CA LYS A 469 0.21 21.09 11.56
C LYS A 469 -0.92 20.07 11.65
N CYS A 470 -0.59 18.82 11.97
CA CYS A 470 -1.59 17.78 12.21
C CYS A 470 -2.31 17.99 13.54
N ARG A 471 -3.59 18.36 13.47
CA ARG A 471 -4.43 18.53 14.67
C ARG A 471 -4.82 17.18 15.29
N ARG A 472 -5.18 16.23 14.44
CA ARG A 472 -5.57 14.86 14.80
C ARG A 472 -5.06 13.88 13.75
N PRO A 473 -4.78 12.62 14.13
CA PRO A 473 -4.54 11.55 13.16
C PRO A 473 -5.73 11.41 12.22
N GLN A 474 -5.44 11.40 10.92
CA GLN A 474 -6.44 11.19 9.88
C GLN A 474 -6.38 9.70 9.50
N TRP A 475 -7.43 8.93 9.79
CA TRP A 475 -7.50 7.52 9.39
C TRP A 475 -8.29 7.44 8.11
N VAL A 476 -7.66 7.14 6.98
CA VAL A 476 -8.34 7.20 5.69
C VAL A 476 -9.53 6.24 5.61
N LYS A 477 -10.60 6.67 4.96
CA LYS A 477 -11.74 5.81 4.62
C LYS A 477 -11.36 4.88 3.47
N PRO A 478 -11.92 3.65 3.42
CA PRO A 478 -11.77 2.74 2.30
C PRO A 478 -12.11 3.42 0.97
N SER A 479 -11.16 3.44 0.04
CA SER A 479 -11.34 3.99 -1.30
C SER A 479 -10.48 3.24 -2.32
N THR A 480 -11.04 2.99 -3.49
CA THR A 480 -10.30 2.48 -4.67
C THR A 480 -10.01 3.59 -5.69
N ASP A 481 -10.51 4.80 -5.45
CA ASP A 481 -10.20 5.99 -6.26
C ASP A 481 -8.91 6.66 -5.78
N ARG A 482 -8.55 6.43 -4.52
CA ARG A 482 -7.33 6.93 -3.88
C ARG A 482 -6.21 5.90 -4.04
N ILE A 483 -5.39 6.08 -5.08
CA ILE A 483 -4.28 5.21 -5.47
C ILE A 483 -2.95 5.97 -5.44
N PHE A 484 -1.84 5.22 -5.39
CA PHE A 484 -0.47 5.73 -5.37
C PHE A 484 0.05 6.15 -6.75
#